data_AF-A0A972GIP9-F1
#
_entry.id   AF-A0A972GIP9-F1
#
_cell.length_a   1.000
_cell.length_b   1.000
_cell.length_c   1.000
_cell.angle_alpha   90.00
_cell.angle_beta   90.00
_cell.angle_gamma   90.00
#
_symmetry.space_group_name_H-M   'P 1'
#
loop_
_entity.id
_entity.type
_entity.pdbx_description
1 polymer ?
#
loop_
_entity_poly.entity_id
_entity_poly.type
_entity_poly.pdbx_seq_one_letter_code
_entity_poly.pdbx_strand_id
1 'polypeptide(L)'
;MTTQTKRITTLRWIARITGLALFLLWGAFFVEHLREFMNLHNVPPLYVWLIQAVHLIFLLGYIIALKWEYTGSLMVIAGSAIFFAATAGSNFAPFFIISITPALVYLFCWWQSKAPSSAMLPR
;
A
#
# COMPACT_ATOMS: atom_id res chain seq x y z
N MET A 1 25.40 5.14 -16.30
CA MET A 1 24.30 5.16 -15.31
C MET A 1 24.84 5.77 -14.03
N THR A 2 24.30 6.91 -13.58
CA THR A 2 24.82 7.58 -12.36
C THR A 2 24.45 6.79 -11.11
N THR A 3 25.24 6.90 -10.04
CA THR A 3 25.01 6.22 -8.75
C THR A 3 23.61 6.47 -8.18
N GLN A 4 23.06 7.67 -8.44
CA GLN A 4 21.72 8.08 -8.05
C GLN A 4 20.62 7.26 -8.74
N THR A 5 20.74 7.01 -10.05
CA THR A 5 19.77 6.20 -10.80
C THR A 5 19.74 4.76 -10.27
N LYS A 6 20.92 4.16 -10.03
CA LYS A 6 21.01 2.81 -9.45
C LYS A 6 20.32 2.72 -8.09
N ARG A 7 20.55 3.71 -7.21
CA ARG A 7 19.90 3.77 -5.88
C ARG A 7 18.38 3.81 -5.97
N ILE A 8 17.81 4.68 -6.80
CA ILE A 8 16.34 4.79 -6.96
C ILE A 8 15.76 3.49 -7.50
N THR A 9 16.42 2.87 -8.48
CA THR A 9 16.00 1.57 -9.02
C THR A 9 16.00 0.48 -7.95
N THR A 10 17.04 0.40 -7.11
CA THR A 10 17.08 -0.56 -6.00
C THR A 10 15.95 -0.32 -5.00
N LEU A 11 15.71 0.94 -4.60
CA LEU A 11 14.62 1.28 -3.68
C LEU A 11 13.24 0.90 -4.23
N ARG A 12 13.00 1.14 -5.52
CA ARG A 12 11.76 0.72 -6.20
C ARG A 12 11.59 -0.80 -6.17
N TRP A 13 12.65 -1.57 -6.41
CA TRP A 13 12.58 -3.03 -6.34
C TRP A 13 12.30 -3.52 -4.93
N ILE A 14 12.92 -2.92 -3.91
CA ILE A 14 12.62 -3.23 -2.51
C ILE A 14 11.13 -2.97 -2.22
N ALA A 15 10.61 -1.79 -2.59
CA ALA A 15 9.20 -1.43 -2.41
C ALA A 15 8.24 -2.35 -3.17
N ARG A 16 8.61 -2.82 -4.36
CA ARG A 16 7.85 -3.80 -5.15
C ARG A 16 7.76 -5.13 -4.44
N ILE A 17 8.90 -5.69 -4.03
CA ILE A 17 8.94 -7.01 -3.39
C ILE A 17 8.20 -6.98 -2.06
N THR A 18 8.46 -5.99 -1.22
CA THR A 18 7.78 -5.88 0.08
C THR A 18 6.30 -5.54 -0.07
N GLY A 19 5.94 -4.67 -1.02
CA GLY A 19 4.54 -4.36 -1.34
C GLY A 19 3.77 -5.57 -1.87
N LEU A 20 4.37 -6.38 -2.74
CA LEU A 20 3.77 -7.63 -3.22
C LEU A 20 3.63 -8.67 -2.11
N ALA A 21 4.63 -8.81 -1.25
CA ALA A 21 4.55 -9.71 -0.10
C ALA A 21 3.41 -9.31 0.85
N LEU A 22 3.27 -8.01 1.13
CA LEU A 22 2.18 -7.49 1.96
C LEU A 22 0.81 -7.61 1.26
N PHE A 23 0.74 -7.38 -0.06
CA PHE A 23 -0.47 -7.63 -0.83
C PHE A 23 -0.92 -9.08 -0.71
N LEU A 24 0.00 -10.04 -0.81
CA LEU A 24 -0.32 -11.46 -0.65
C LEU A 24 -0.73 -11.80 0.78
N LEU A 25 0.00 -11.28 1.78
CA LEU A 25 -0.30 -11.48 3.19
C LEU A 25 -1.71 -10.97 3.54
N TRP A 26 -1.98 -9.69 3.28
CA TRP A 26 -3.27 -9.07 3.58
C TRP A 26 -4.38 -9.60 2.66
N GLY A 27 -4.04 -9.95 1.42
CA GLY A 27 -4.94 -10.60 0.47
C GLY A 27 -5.43 -11.96 0.95
N ALA A 28 -4.59 -12.74 1.63
CA ALA A 28 -5.02 -14.00 2.24
C ALA A 28 -6.07 -13.76 3.33
N PHE A 29 -5.87 -12.76 4.20
CA PHE A 29 -6.89 -12.37 5.18
C PHE A 29 -8.17 -11.86 4.51
N PHE A 30 -8.06 -11.08 3.43
CA PHE A 30 -9.24 -10.61 2.68
C PHE A 30 -10.09 -11.78 2.16
N VAL A 31 -9.46 -12.80 1.59
CA VAL A 31 -10.14 -14.00 1.10
C VAL A 31 -10.78 -14.79 2.23
N GLU A 32 -10.11 -14.93 3.38
CA GLU A 32 -10.69 -15.62 4.54
C GLU A 32 -11.96 -14.92 5.03
N HIS A 33 -11.95 -13.59 5.16
CA HIS A 33 -13.15 -12.84 5.55
C HIS A 33 -14.28 -12.98 4.52
N LEU A 34 -13.97 -12.96 3.21
CA LEU A 34 -14.98 -13.22 2.18
C LEU A 34 -15.60 -14.61 2.33
N ARG A 35 -14.78 -15.62 2.62
CA ARG A 35 -15.26 -16.99 2.83
C ARG A 35 -16.20 -17.07 4.03
N GLU A 36 -15.85 -16.41 5.14
CA GLU A 36 -16.71 -16.32 6.32
C GLU A 36 -18.05 -15.65 6.01
N PHE A 37 -18.03 -14.56 5.23
CA PHE A 37 -19.24 -13.78 4.92
C PHE A 37 -20.22 -14.53 4.00
N MET A 38 -19.70 -15.47 3.21
CA MET A 38 -20.49 -16.32 2.33
C MET A 38 -21.16 -17.50 3.06
N ASN A 39 -20.86 -17.69 4.35
CA ASN A 39 -21.56 -18.68 5.17
C ASN A 39 -22.97 -18.15 5.54
N LEU A 40 -23.99 -18.73 4.91
CA LEU A 40 -25.39 -18.31 4.97
C LEU A 40 -26.01 -18.23 6.37
N HIS A 41 -25.36 -18.82 7.38
CA HIS A 41 -25.87 -18.82 8.75
C HIS A 41 -25.67 -17.48 9.48
N ASN A 42 -24.73 -16.63 9.04
CA ASN A 42 -24.41 -15.36 9.70
C ASN A 42 -23.99 -14.30 8.68
N VAL A 43 -24.97 -13.74 7.96
CA VAL A 43 -24.70 -12.64 7.02
C VAL A 43 -24.21 -11.42 7.80
N PRO A 44 -23.03 -10.86 7.48
CA PRO A 44 -22.52 -9.70 8.18
C PRO A 44 -23.40 -8.46 7.96
N PRO A 45 -23.51 -7.58 8.97
CA PRO A 45 -24.14 -6.28 8.80
C PRO A 45 -23.40 -5.42 7.77
N LEU A 46 -24.11 -4.46 7.15
CA LEU A 46 -23.61 -3.64 6.05
C LEU A 46 -22.26 -2.95 6.34
N TYR A 47 -22.03 -2.49 7.57
CA TYR A 47 -20.78 -1.82 7.91
C TYR A 47 -19.55 -2.73 7.76
N VAL A 48 -19.69 -4.05 7.97
CA VAL A 48 -18.61 -5.02 7.78
C VAL A 48 -18.26 -5.15 6.30
N TRP A 49 -19.26 -5.13 5.42
CA TRP A 49 -19.05 -5.08 3.96
C TRP A 49 -18.34 -3.80 3.52
N LEU A 50 -18.66 -2.65 4.14
CA LEU A 50 -17.97 -1.40 3.86
C LEU A 50 -16.49 -1.46 4.29
N ILE A 51 -16.20 -2.02 5.47
CA ILE A 51 -14.82 -2.24 5.93
C ILE A 51 -14.07 -3.18 4.98
N GLN A 52 -14.73 -4.23 4.50
CA GLN A 52 -14.16 -5.14 3.50
C GLN A 52 -13.88 -4.45 2.16
N ALA A 53 -14.76 -3.53 1.71
CA ALA A 53 -14.50 -2.72 0.53
C ALA A 53 -13.28 -1.81 0.72
N VAL A 54 -13.10 -1.22 1.92
CA VAL A 54 -11.89 -0.45 2.26
C VAL A 54 -10.64 -1.34 2.22
N HIS A 55 -10.73 -2.57 2.72
CA HIS A 55 -9.64 -3.56 2.62
C HIS A 55 -9.28 -3.82 1.14
N LEU A 56 -10.26 -3.98 0.26
CA LEU A 56 -10.01 -4.14 -1.17
C LEU A 56 -9.31 -2.91 -1.78
N ILE A 57 -9.74 -1.70 -1.45
CA ILE A 57 -9.09 -0.45 -1.91
C ILE A 57 -7.63 -0.40 -1.47
N PHE A 58 -7.36 -0.75 -0.21
CA PHE A 58 -6.02 -0.87 0.34
C PHE A 58 -5.16 -1.87 -0.48
N LEU A 59 -5.68 -3.07 -0.77
CA LEU A 59 -4.98 -4.08 -1.57
C LEU A 59 -4.73 -3.63 -3.01
N LEU A 60 -5.73 -3.03 -3.66
CA LEU A 60 -5.58 -2.47 -5.00
C LEU A 60 -4.52 -1.37 -5.03
N GLY A 61 -4.35 -0.61 -3.93
CA GLY A 61 -3.29 0.36 -3.77
C GLY A 61 -1.89 -0.22 -4.01
N TYR A 62 -1.59 -1.42 -3.49
CA TYR A 62 -0.30 -2.09 -3.73
C TYR A 62 -0.06 -2.40 -5.20
N ILE A 63 -1.09 -2.89 -5.90
CA ILE A 63 -1.00 -3.23 -7.33
C ILE A 63 -0.86 -1.97 -8.19
N ILE A 64 -1.67 -0.95 -7.89
CA ILE A 64 -1.63 0.35 -8.57
C ILE A 64 -0.26 1.01 -8.39
N ALA A 65 0.35 0.90 -7.20
CA ALA A 65 1.66 1.49 -6.91
C ALA A 65 2.80 0.94 -7.79
N LEU A 66 2.65 -0.26 -8.38
CA LEU A 66 3.66 -0.84 -9.28
C LEU A 66 3.91 0.01 -10.54
N LYS A 67 2.84 0.67 -11.03
CA LYS A 67 2.86 1.54 -12.22
C LYS A 67 2.66 3.02 -11.87
N TRP A 68 1.79 3.31 -10.90
CA TRP A 68 1.42 4.65 -10.47
C TRP A 68 1.78 4.86 -9.00
N GLU A 69 3.07 5.08 -8.76
CA GLU A 69 3.70 5.15 -7.43
C GLU A 69 2.93 6.07 -6.46
N TYR A 70 2.60 7.29 -6.88
CA TYR A 70 1.89 8.26 -6.04
C TYR A 70 0.47 7.82 -5.69
N THR A 71 -0.36 7.55 -6.70
CA THR A 71 -1.77 7.19 -6.51
C THR A 71 -1.92 5.91 -5.69
N GLY A 72 -1.16 4.87 -6.02
CA GLY A 72 -1.21 3.61 -5.27
C GLY A 72 -0.74 3.77 -3.83
N SER A 73 0.29 4.58 -3.59
CA SER A 73 0.77 4.85 -2.23
C SER A 73 -0.26 5.57 -1.37
N LEU A 74 -0.97 6.56 -1.93
CA LEU A 74 -2.05 7.24 -1.22
C LEU A 74 -3.20 6.28 -0.89
N MET A 75 -3.56 5.39 -1.82
CA MET A 75 -4.57 4.36 -1.57
C MET A 75 -4.14 3.41 -0.45
N VAL A 76 -2.88 2.99 -0.42
CA VAL A 76 -2.35 2.15 0.67
C VAL A 76 -2.42 2.88 1.99
N ILE A 77 -1.94 4.13 2.07
CA ILE A 77 -1.88 4.90 3.32
C ILE A 77 -3.29 5.19 3.84
N ALA A 78 -4.18 5.76 3.02
CA ALA A 78 -5.53 6.08 3.45
C ALA A 78 -6.35 4.82 3.73
N GLY A 79 -6.28 3.81 2.85
CA GLY A 79 -7.03 2.57 3.00
C GLY A 79 -6.62 1.76 4.22
N SER A 80 -5.31 1.59 4.46
CA SER A 80 -4.82 0.88 5.64
C SER A 80 -5.10 1.64 6.95
N ALA A 81 -5.01 2.98 6.95
CA ALA A 81 -5.39 3.77 8.12
C ALA A 81 -6.86 3.55 8.50
N ILE A 82 -7.77 3.67 7.53
CA ILE A 82 -9.21 3.48 7.77
C ILE A 82 -9.49 2.03 8.18
N PHE A 83 -8.93 1.06 7.47
CA PHE A 83 -9.16 -0.36 7.73
C PHE A 83 -8.68 -0.76 9.14
N PHE A 84 -7.41 -0.51 9.47
CA PHE A 84 -6.87 -0.94 10.76
C PHE A 84 -7.45 -0.13 11.92
N ALA A 85 -7.84 1.14 11.73
CA ALA A 85 -8.51 1.90 12.78
C ALA A 85 -9.86 1.25 13.16
N ALA A 86 -10.55 0.64 12.18
CA ALA A 86 -11.81 -0.04 12.39
C ALA A 86 -11.66 -1.49 12.91
N THR A 87 -10.53 -2.17 12.65
CA THR A 87 -10.42 -3.62 12.87
C THR A 87 -9.32 -4.07 13.83
N ALA A 88 -8.24 -3.28 13.99
CA ALA A 88 -7.01 -3.77 14.64
C ALA A 88 -6.94 -3.50 16.16
N GLY A 89 -7.80 -2.64 16.71
CA GLY A 89 -7.76 -2.26 18.12
C GLY A 89 -6.37 -1.77 18.56
N SER A 90 -5.79 -2.38 19.60
CA SER A 90 -4.44 -2.06 20.08
C SER A 90 -3.32 -2.36 19.08
N ASN A 91 -3.58 -3.21 18.08
CA ASN A 91 -2.62 -3.55 17.02
C ASN A 91 -2.64 -2.57 15.83
N PHE A 92 -3.42 -1.49 15.92
CA PHE A 92 -3.48 -0.46 14.87
C PHE A 92 -2.10 0.01 14.42
N ALA A 93 -1.29 0.51 15.36
CA ALA A 93 -0.01 1.12 15.04
C ALA A 93 0.95 0.15 14.31
N PRO A 94 1.24 -1.07 14.81
CA PRO A 94 2.16 -1.96 14.12
C PRO A 94 1.64 -2.39 12.74
N PHE A 95 0.35 -2.67 12.59
CA PHE A 95 -0.22 -3.08 11.30
C PHE A 95 -0.26 -1.95 10.27
N PHE A 96 -0.54 -0.73 10.72
CA PHE A 96 -0.49 0.45 9.86
C PHE A 96 0.94 0.74 9.40
N ILE A 97 1.90 0.80 10.33
CA ILE A 97 3.30 1.13 10.03
C ILE A 97 3.92 0.13 9.05
N ILE A 98 3.73 -1.18 9.28
CA ILE A 98 4.26 -2.20 8.36
C ILE A 98 3.62 -2.08 6.98
N SER A 99 2.32 -1.79 6.91
CA SER A 99 1.57 -1.70 5.65
C SER A 99 1.97 -0.51 4.79
N ILE A 100 2.24 0.65 5.39
CA ILE A 100 2.62 1.87 4.65
C ILE A 100 4.10 1.94 4.27
N THR A 101 4.96 1.09 4.85
CA THR A 101 6.41 1.12 4.61
C THR A 101 6.78 1.13 3.10
N PRO A 102 6.31 0.19 2.25
CA PRO A 102 6.58 0.26 0.82
C PRO A 102 5.98 1.51 0.13
N ALA A 103 4.83 1.99 0.59
CA ALA A 103 4.19 3.19 0.05
C ALA A 103 5.03 4.46 0.31
N LEU A 104 5.63 4.58 1.50
CA LEU A 104 6.55 5.68 1.80
C LEU A 104 7.80 5.63 0.91
N VAL A 105 8.34 4.44 0.64
CA VAL A 105 9.48 4.27 -0.29
C VAL A 105 9.10 4.66 -1.72
N TYR A 106 7.91 4.28 -2.18
CA TYR A 106 7.39 4.72 -3.49
C TYR A 106 7.22 6.24 -3.58
N LEU A 107 6.62 6.87 -2.56
CA LEU A 107 6.47 8.33 -2.53
C LEU A 107 7.83 9.03 -2.55
N PHE A 108 8.81 8.51 -1.83
CA PHE A 108 10.19 9.02 -1.88
C PHE A 108 10.80 8.89 -3.29
N CYS A 109 10.67 7.73 -3.93
CA CYS A 109 11.19 7.51 -5.29
C CYS A 109 10.50 8.41 -6.31
N TRP A 110 9.18 8.57 -6.19
CA TRP A 110 8.38 9.45 -7.03
C TRP A 110 8.83 10.91 -6.90
N TRP A 111 9.01 11.39 -5.67
CA TRP A 111 9.47 12.75 -5.39
C TRP A 111 10.87 13.01 -5.97
N GLN A 112 11.80 12.07 -5.78
CA GLN A 112 13.14 12.14 -6.38
C GLN A 112 13.12 12.13 -7.90
N SER A 113 12.18 11.43 -8.52
CA SER A 113 12.03 11.41 -9.98
C SER A 113 11.44 12.70 -10.56
N LYS A 114 10.82 13.53 -9.72
CA LYS A 114 10.25 14.83 -10.10
C LYS A 114 11.16 16.02 -9.80
N ALA A 115 12.19 15.85 -8.97
CA ALA A 115 13.12 16.92 -8.66
C ALA A 115 13.80 17.40 -9.96
N PRO A 116 13.71 18.70 -10.31
CA PRO A 116 14.41 19.22 -11.48
C PRO A 116 15.90 18.97 -11.30
N SER A 117 16.55 18.44 -12.34
CA SER A 117 18.01 18.37 -12.42
C SER A 117 18.55 19.79 -12.25
N SER A 118 19.02 20.15 -11.07
CA SER A 118 19.65 21.44 -10.75
C SER A 118 21.05 21.58 -11.38
N ALA A 119 21.23 21.04 -12.59
CA ALA A 119 22.48 21.00 -13.34
C ALA A 119 22.21 21.36 -14.81
N MET A 120 21.71 22.56 -15.04
CA MET A 120 21.83 23.25 -16.33
C MET A 120 21.85 24.77 -16.10
N LEU A 121 22.79 25.23 -15.28
CA LEU A 121 23.25 26.62 -15.36
C LEU A 121 24.53 26.60 -16.21
N PRO A 122 24.51 27.16 -17.43
CA PRO A 122 25.75 27.42 -18.14
C PRO A 122 26.56 28.43 -17.31
N ARG A 123 27.81 28.08 -17.01
CA ARG A 123 28.82 29.05 -16.58
C ARG A 123 29.35 29.78 -17.80
#